data_AF-Q5JFF5-F1
#
_entry.id   AF-Q5JFF5-F1
#
_cell.length_a   1.000
_cell.length_b   1.000
_cell.length_c   1.000
_cell.angle_alpha   90.00
_cell.angle_beta   90.00
_cell.angle_gamma   90.00
#
_symmetry.space_group_name_H-M   'P 1'
#
loop_
_entity.id
_entity.type
_entity.pdbx_description
1 polymer ?
#
loop_
_entity_poly.entity_id
_entity_poly.type
_entity_poly.pdbx_seq_one_letter_code
_entity_poly.pdbx_strand_id
1 'polypeptide(L)'
;MRNTIVLVRADNFQKASVALADLVRYGGMKIRGDPRIIPPALSEWVFEKVSGEKPRRKFKAHVIAQIDLPPRKAIGRLMDIHPPAHVLVVPPDSEAWTELMRLWGTFEKLRGFHPPKRTKAEEIERKRKKREYEDLDL
;
A
#
# COMPACT_ATOMS: atom_id res chain seq x y z
N MET A 1 -5.37 -16.98 6.16
CA MET A 1 -6.06 -15.95 5.33
C MET A 1 -5.08 -15.40 4.32
N ARG A 2 -5.49 -15.26 3.06
CA ARG A 2 -4.66 -14.64 2.00
C ARG A 2 -4.61 -13.13 2.23
N ASN A 3 -3.45 -12.51 2.03
CA ASN A 3 -3.27 -11.08 2.23
C ASN A 3 -3.82 -10.30 1.04
N THR A 4 -4.42 -9.13 1.29
CA THR A 4 -4.78 -8.18 0.23
C THR A 4 -3.52 -7.63 -0.41
N ILE A 5 -3.54 -7.43 -1.73
CA ILE A 5 -2.47 -6.73 -2.45
C ILE A 5 -2.94 -5.31 -2.77
N VAL A 6 -2.04 -4.34 -2.68
CA VAL A 6 -2.22 -3.01 -3.28
C VAL A 6 -1.31 -2.86 -4.48
N LEU A 7 -1.84 -2.29 -5.55
CA LEU A 7 -1.09 -1.85 -6.72
C LEU A 7 -0.92 -0.33 -6.65
N VAL A 8 0.32 0.14 -6.62
CA VAL A 8 0.72 1.54 -6.59
C VAL A 8 1.30 1.93 -7.95
N ARG A 9 0.63 2.86 -8.63
CA ARG A 9 1.04 3.41 -9.93
C ARG A 9 1.41 4.88 -9.77
N ALA A 10 2.64 5.25 -10.09
CA ALA A 10 3.18 6.58 -9.85
C ALA A 10 4.10 7.08 -10.97
N ASP A 11 4.38 8.39 -10.98
CA ASP A 11 5.25 9.00 -12.01
C ASP A 11 6.71 8.58 -11.86
N ASN A 12 7.13 8.13 -10.67
CA ASN A 12 8.47 7.61 -10.37
C ASN A 12 8.46 6.76 -9.09
N PHE A 13 9.54 6.01 -8.84
CA PHE A 13 9.64 5.11 -7.67
C PHE A 13 9.69 5.83 -6.33
N GLN A 14 10.15 7.09 -6.31
CA GLN A 14 10.13 7.91 -5.09
C GLN A 14 8.69 8.21 -4.65
N LYS A 15 7.82 8.63 -5.58
CA LYS A 15 6.39 8.83 -5.30
C LYS A 15 5.69 7.53 -4.91
N ALA A 16 6.04 6.41 -5.53
CA ALA A 16 5.52 5.10 -5.13
C ALA A 16 5.92 4.74 -3.69
N SER A 17 7.18 5.00 -3.31
CA SER A 17 7.69 4.77 -1.95
C SER A 17 6.99 5.67 -0.92
N VAL A 18 6.79 6.95 -1.24
CA VAL A 18 6.03 7.88 -0.40
C VAL A 18 4.58 7.42 -0.24
N ALA A 19 3.91 7.02 -1.33
CA ALA A 19 2.56 6.50 -1.26
C ALA A 19 2.45 5.25 -0.37
N LEU A 20 3.38 4.30 -0.48
CA LEU A 20 3.44 3.14 0.41
C LEU A 20 3.65 3.56 1.88
N ALA A 21 4.46 4.58 2.14
CA ALA A 21 4.63 5.13 3.47
C ALA A 21 3.33 5.78 3.99
N ASP A 22 2.56 6.45 3.14
CA ASP A 22 1.27 7.04 3.49
C ASP A 22 0.23 5.98 3.84
N LEU A 23 0.22 4.83 3.14
CA LEU A 23 -0.64 3.69 3.50
C LEU A 23 -0.40 3.23 4.93
N VAL A 24 0.87 3.20 5.36
CA VAL A 24 1.23 2.85 6.72
C VAL A 24 0.89 3.98 7.68
N ARG A 25 1.45 5.17 7.43
CA ARG A 25 1.41 6.29 8.38
C ARG A 25 -0.01 6.82 8.57
N TYR A 26 -0.74 7.03 7.49
CA TYR A 26 -2.04 7.66 7.51
C TYR A 26 -3.16 6.64 7.31
N GLY A 27 -2.96 5.64 6.45
CA GLY A 27 -3.93 4.56 6.23
C GLY A 27 -4.03 3.57 7.39
N GLY A 28 -3.00 3.49 8.24
CA GLY A 28 -2.93 2.55 9.36
C GLY A 28 -2.76 1.09 8.92
N MET A 29 -2.20 0.87 7.73
CA MET A 29 -1.94 -0.46 7.17
C MET A 29 -0.56 -0.95 7.60
N LYS A 30 -0.34 -2.27 7.63
CA LYS A 30 0.99 -2.86 7.70
C LYS A 30 1.34 -3.55 6.40
N ILE A 31 2.47 -3.17 5.81
CA ILE A 31 3.03 -3.86 4.67
C ILE A 31 3.65 -5.19 5.13
N ARG A 32 3.35 -6.27 4.41
CA ARG A 32 3.84 -7.63 4.67
C ARG A 32 4.92 -7.98 3.66
N GLY A 33 6.13 -8.25 4.15
CA GLY A 33 7.29 -8.51 3.31
C GLY A 33 7.74 -7.28 2.53
N ASP A 34 8.54 -7.51 1.50
CA ASP A 34 9.08 -6.45 0.65
C ASP A 34 8.13 -6.13 -0.52
N PRO A 35 7.80 -4.85 -0.78
CA PRO A 35 7.12 -4.45 -2.00
C PRO A 35 7.90 -4.87 -3.25
N ARG A 36 7.18 -5.14 -4.34
CA ARG A 36 7.73 -5.67 -5.59
C ARG A 36 7.48 -4.75 -6.75
N ILE A 37 8.46 -4.59 -7.63
CA ILE A 37 8.36 -3.86 -8.88
C ILE A 37 7.78 -4.80 -9.94
N ILE A 38 6.74 -4.38 -10.64
CA ILE A 38 6.12 -5.18 -11.71
C ILE A 38 6.24 -4.50 -13.07
N PRO A 39 6.20 -5.27 -14.17
CA PRO A 39 6.16 -4.70 -15.52
C PRO A 39 4.92 -3.82 -15.73
N PRO A 40 5.02 -2.72 -16.50
CA PRO A 40 3.89 -1.85 -16.83
C PRO A 40 2.69 -2.61 -17.43
N ALA A 41 2.95 -3.53 -18.36
CA ALA A 41 1.89 -4.32 -19.01
C ALA A 41 1.09 -5.16 -18.00
N LEU A 42 1.76 -5.78 -17.03
CA LEU A 42 1.09 -6.53 -15.96
C LEU A 42 0.29 -5.59 -15.06
N SER A 43 0.83 -4.41 -14.74
CA SER A 43 0.10 -3.40 -13.96
C SER A 43 -1.17 -2.90 -14.67
N GLU A 44 -1.13 -2.73 -15.98
CA GLU A 44 -2.29 -2.30 -16.77
C GLU A 44 -3.34 -3.41 -16.83
N TRP A 45 -2.92 -4.66 -17.06
CA TRP A 45 -3.80 -5.82 -17.00
C TRP A 45 -4.48 -5.99 -15.63
N VAL A 46 -3.73 -5.88 -14.52
CA VAL A 46 -4.30 -5.92 -13.17
C VAL A 46 -5.31 -4.79 -12.98
N PHE A 47 -5.00 -3.59 -13.45
CA PHE A 47 -5.91 -2.46 -13.37
C PHE A 47 -7.23 -2.73 -14.12
N GLU A 48 -7.15 -3.21 -15.36
CA GLU A 48 -8.33 -3.56 -16.16
C GLU A 48 -9.18 -4.65 -15.50
N LYS A 49 -8.53 -5.71 -14.99
CA LYS A 49 -9.23 -6.82 -14.34
C LYS A 49 -9.95 -6.42 -13.06
N VAL A 50 -9.40 -5.48 -12.30
CA VAL A 50 -9.96 -5.07 -11.01
C VAL A 50 -10.96 -3.91 -11.16
N SER A 51 -10.69 -2.96 -12.06
CA SER A 51 -11.56 -1.79 -12.25
C SER A 51 -12.64 -1.96 -13.31
N GLY A 52 -12.46 -2.89 -14.25
CA GLY A 52 -13.31 -3.00 -15.45
C GLY A 52 -13.05 -1.91 -16.50
N GLU A 53 -12.05 -1.04 -16.28
CA GLU A 53 -11.74 0.10 -17.15
C GLU A 53 -10.34 0.01 -17.74
N LYS A 54 -10.18 0.61 -18.94
CA LYS A 54 -8.85 0.80 -19.53
C LYS A 54 -8.10 1.96 -18.85
N PRO A 55 -6.79 1.80 -18.59
CA PRO A 55 -5.99 2.86 -17.98
C PRO A 55 -5.85 4.05 -18.94
N ARG A 56 -6.36 5.22 -18.53
CA ARG A 56 -6.28 6.46 -19.33
C ARG A 56 -4.93 7.17 -19.22
N ARG A 57 -4.21 6.94 -18.12
CA ARG A 57 -2.91 7.56 -17.81
C ARG A 57 -1.81 6.51 -17.75
N LYS A 58 -0.66 6.84 -18.34
CA LYS A 58 0.57 6.06 -18.22
C LYS A 58 1.36 6.49 -16.99
N PHE A 59 2.00 5.52 -16.34
CA PHE A 59 2.86 5.71 -15.17
C PHE A 59 4.22 5.10 -15.48
N LYS A 60 5.27 5.53 -14.77
CA LYS A 60 6.64 5.00 -14.97
C LYS A 60 7.05 4.03 -13.87
N ALA A 61 6.40 4.10 -12.71
CA ALA A 61 6.66 3.22 -11.57
C ALA A 61 5.40 2.43 -11.21
N HIS A 62 5.56 1.11 -11.15
CA HIS A 62 4.50 0.16 -10.84
C HIS A 62 4.99 -0.78 -9.75
N VAL A 63 4.36 -0.69 -8.58
CA VAL A 63 4.77 -1.42 -7.39
C VAL A 63 3.57 -2.12 -6.79
N ILE A 64 3.75 -3.36 -6.33
CA ILE A 64 2.76 -4.08 -5.54
C ILE A 64 3.27 -4.31 -4.13
N ALA A 65 2.36 -4.33 -3.16
CA ALA A 65 2.68 -4.68 -1.77
C ALA A 65 1.54 -5.51 -1.18
N GLN A 66 1.86 -6.48 -0.34
CA GLN A 66 0.86 -7.14 0.49
C GLN A 66 0.59 -6.31 1.74
N ILE A 67 -0.67 -6.18 2.12
CA ILE A 67 -1.10 -5.45 3.32
C ILE A 67 -1.92 -6.35 4.25
N ASP A 68 -2.06 -5.95 5.50
CA ASP A 68 -2.70 -6.74 6.55
C ASP A 68 -4.16 -6.36 6.83
N LEU A 69 -4.79 -5.65 5.90
CA LEU A 69 -6.21 -5.34 5.96
C LEU A 69 -7.00 -6.14 4.93
N PRO A 70 -8.25 -6.52 5.24
CA PRO A 70 -9.16 -7.05 4.24
C PRO A 70 -9.53 -5.96 3.22
N PRO A 71 -9.92 -6.32 1.97
CA PRO A 71 -10.11 -5.36 0.88
C PRO A 71 -11.05 -4.20 1.22
N ARG A 72 -12.22 -4.49 1.80
CA ARG A 72 -13.20 -3.47 2.19
C ARG A 72 -12.63 -2.42 3.15
N LYS A 73 -11.83 -2.84 4.14
CA LYS A 73 -11.18 -1.91 5.08
C LYS A 73 -10.08 -1.12 4.39
N ALA A 74 -9.30 -1.75 3.52
CA ALA A 74 -8.25 -1.06 2.77
C ALA A 74 -8.80 0.04 1.85
N ILE A 75 -9.90 -0.24 1.13
CA ILE A 75 -10.62 0.74 0.30
C ILE A 75 -11.12 1.90 1.17
N GLY A 76 -11.78 1.59 2.30
CA GLY A 76 -12.18 2.58 3.30
C GLY A 76 -11.06 3.55 3.66
N ARG A 77 -9.93 3.01 4.10
CA ARG A 77 -8.76 3.81 4.51
C ARG A 77 -8.16 4.61 3.36
N LEU A 78 -8.16 4.08 2.14
CA LEU A 78 -7.64 4.80 0.97
C LEU A 78 -8.47 6.03 0.62
N MET A 79 -9.79 5.99 0.81
CA MET A 79 -10.65 7.16 0.59
C MET A 79 -10.37 8.28 1.61
N ASP A 80 -9.86 7.94 2.79
CA ASP A 80 -9.55 8.90 3.86
C ASP A 80 -8.16 9.57 3.70
N ILE A 81 -7.33 9.10 2.75
CA ILE A 81 -5.96 9.58 2.57
C ILE A 81 -5.70 10.00 1.12
N HIS A 82 -4.72 10.87 0.92
CA HIS A 82 -4.38 11.42 -0.40
C HIS A 82 -2.93 11.10 -0.80
N PRO A 83 -2.59 9.82 -1.03
CA PRO A 83 -1.23 9.45 -1.42
C PRO A 83 -0.89 10.05 -2.80
N PRO A 84 0.38 10.39 -3.08
CA PRO A 84 0.82 10.99 -4.34
C PRO A 84 0.94 9.96 -5.49
N ALA A 85 0.06 8.96 -5.51
CA ALA A 85 0.03 7.87 -6.46
C ALA A 85 -1.39 7.35 -6.64
N HIS A 86 -1.64 6.69 -7.78
CA HIS A 86 -2.87 5.95 -7.97
C HIS A 86 -2.73 4.58 -7.30
N VAL A 87 -3.53 4.34 -6.26
CA VAL A 87 -3.49 3.08 -5.49
C VAL A 87 -4.78 2.29 -5.73
N LEU A 88 -4.63 1.04 -6.13
CA LEU A 88 -5.71 0.11 -6.37
C LEU A 88 -5.63 -1.06 -5.39
N VAL A 89 -6.77 -1.48 -4.84
CA VAL A 89 -6.85 -2.66 -3.97
C VAL A 89 -7.17 -3.88 -4.82
N VAL A 90 -6.37 -4.94 -4.71
CA VAL A 90 -6.52 -6.21 -5.42
C VAL A 90 -7.00 -7.27 -4.43
N PRO A 91 -8.29 -7.68 -4.48
CA PRO A 91 -8.87 -8.66 -3.57
C PRO A 91 -8.25 -10.07 -3.71
N PRO A 92 -8.04 -10.82 -2.61
CA PRO A 92 -7.40 -12.14 -2.62
C PRO A 92 -8.09 -13.26 -3.42
N ASP A 93 -9.35 -13.06 -3.75
CA ASP A 93 -10.23 -13.94 -4.52
C ASP A 93 -10.27 -13.59 -6.02
N SER A 94 -9.57 -12.55 -6.45
CA SER A 94 -9.50 -12.15 -7.86
C SER A 94 -8.50 -12.97 -8.68
N GLU A 95 -8.76 -13.08 -9.99
CA GLU A 95 -7.82 -13.61 -10.99
C GLU A 95 -6.49 -12.85 -10.95
N ALA A 96 -6.57 -11.52 -10.87
CA ALA A 96 -5.41 -10.64 -10.81
C ALA A 96 -4.50 -10.95 -9.61
N TRP A 97 -5.09 -11.19 -8.43
CA TRP A 97 -4.32 -11.58 -7.25
C TRP A 97 -3.61 -12.92 -7.45
N THR A 98 -4.31 -13.90 -8.01
CA THR A 98 -3.76 -15.25 -8.23
C THR A 98 -2.53 -15.19 -9.13
N GLU A 99 -2.61 -14.43 -10.22
CA GLU A 99 -1.51 -14.27 -11.15
C GLU A 99 -0.32 -13.49 -10.55
N LEU A 100 -0.59 -12.41 -9.82
CA LEU A 100 0.45 -11.67 -9.09
C LEU A 100 1.21 -12.56 -8.09
N MET A 101 0.51 -13.45 -7.40
CA MET A 101 1.11 -14.36 -6.44
C MET A 101 1.92 -15.47 -7.10
N ARG A 102 1.45 -16.00 -8.24
CA ARG A 102 2.18 -16.99 -9.05
C ARG A 102 3.55 -16.45 -9.49
N LEU A 103 3.60 -15.17 -9.86
CA LEU A 103 4.81 -14.50 -10.34
C LEU A 103 5.62 -13.81 -9.23
N TRP A 104 5.12 -13.75 -8.00
CA TRP A 104 5.66 -12.91 -6.92
C TRP A 104 7.18 -13.08 -6.70
N GLY A 105 7.65 -14.32 -6.73
CA GLY A 105 9.06 -14.66 -6.52
C GLY A 105 9.99 -14.15 -7.62
N THR A 106 9.46 -13.86 -8.81
CA THR A 106 10.24 -13.39 -9.98
C THR A 106 10.45 -11.88 -9.99
N PHE A 107 9.63 -11.13 -9.24
CA PHE A 107 9.67 -9.68 -9.26
C PHE A 107 10.82 -9.12 -8.42
N GLU A 108 11.45 -8.06 -8.94
CA GLU A 108 12.46 -7.32 -8.18
C GLU A 108 11.84 -6.67 -6.93
N LYS A 109 12.58 -6.68 -5.83
CA LYS A 109 12.20 -5.94 -4.62
C LYS A 109 12.36 -4.43 -4.85
N LEU A 110 11.42 -3.63 -4.36
CA LEU A 110 11.60 -2.19 -4.27
C LEU A 110 12.66 -1.86 -3.21
N ARG A 111 13.89 -1.57 -3.65
CA ARG A 111 14.99 -1.20 -2.76
C ARG A 111 14.79 0.20 -2.18
N GLY A 112 15.32 0.43 -0.98
CA GLY A 112 15.31 1.75 -0.33
C GLY A 112 13.99 2.13 0.35
N PHE A 113 12.91 1.36 0.16
CA PHE A 113 11.68 1.56 0.90
C PHE A 113 11.83 1.08 2.35
N HIS A 114 11.62 1.98 3.29
CA HIS A 114 11.57 1.67 4.71
C HIS A 114 10.20 2.08 5.24
N PRO A 115 9.34 1.14 5.67
CA PRO A 115 8.02 1.48 6.16
C PRO A 115 8.14 2.34 7.43
N PRO A 116 7.27 3.34 7.60
CA PRO A 116 7.17 4.09 8.85
C PRO A 116 7.03 3.16 10.05
N LYS A 117 7.78 3.42 11.13
CA LYS A 117 7.76 2.59 12.34
C LYS A 117 6.42 2.62 13.08
N ARG A 118 5.60 3.66 12.85
CA ARG A 118 4.33 3.90 13.53
C ARG A 118 3.33 4.58 12.61
N THR A 119 2.07 4.29 12.85
CA THR A 119 0.91 5.01 12.31
C THR A 119 0.73 6.36 13.03
N LYS A 120 0.01 7.29 12.42
CA LYS A 120 -0.35 8.58 13.02
C LYS A 120 -1.21 8.38 14.28
N ALA A 121 -2.08 7.36 14.28
CA ALA A 121 -2.91 7.02 15.43
C ALA A 121 -2.05 6.60 16.64
N GLU A 122 -1.09 5.70 16.43
CA GLU A 122 -0.14 5.28 17.47
C GLU A 122 0.73 6.45 17.97
N GLU A 123 1.09 7.38 17.08
CA GLU A 123 1.86 8.56 17.47
C GLU A 123 1.04 9.50 18.38
N ILE A 124 -0.25 9.67 18.10
CA ILE A 124 -1.17 10.47 18.92
C ILE A 124 -1.40 9.80 20.28
N GLU A 125 -1.66 8.50 20.32
CA GLU A 125 -1.87 7.75 21.56
C GLU A 125 -0.65 7.82 22.48
N ARG A 126 0.56 7.67 21.92
CA ARG A 126 1.80 7.79 22.68
C ARG A 126 2.00 9.20 23.25
N LYS A 127 1.66 10.24 22.50
CA LYS A 127 1.75 11.63 22.99
C LYS A 127 0.77 11.89 24.13
N ARG A 128 -0.43 11.29 24.08
CA ARG A 128 -1.42 11.37 25.18
C ARG A 128 -0.90 10.68 26.43
N LYS A 129 -0.48 9.42 26.33
CA LYS A 129 0.09 8.65 27.45
C LYS A 129 1.31 9.34 28.10
N LYS A 130 2.16 9.99 27.30
CA LYS A 130 3.32 10.73 27.83
C LYS A 130 2.91 11.93 28.68
N ARG A 131 1.87 12.67 28.25
CA ARG A 131 1.33 13.80 29.03
C ARG A 131 0.68 13.33 30.32
N GLU A 132 -0.15 12.29 30.25
CA GLU A 132 -0.79 11.71 31.44
C GLU A 132 0.24 11.26 32.49
N TYR A 133 1.37 10.70 32.08
CA TYR A 133 2.45 10.31 33.00
C TYR A 133 3.17 11.53 33.60
N GLU A 134 3.45 12.56 32.79
CA GLU A 134 4.06 13.82 33.27
C GLU A 134 3.14 14.56 34.27
N ASP A 135 1.82 14.49 34.08
CA ASP A 135 0.82 15.09 34.98
C ASP A 135 0.61 14.29 36.29
N LEU A 136 1.02 13.02 36.35
CA LEU A 136 0.95 12.16 37.54
C LEU A 136 2.21 12.20 38.42
N ASP A 137 3.34 12.62 37.84
CA ASP A 137 4.64 12.79 38.52
C ASP A 137 4.84 14.23 39.07
N LEU A 138 3.77 15.05 39.07
CA LEU A 138 3.67 16.40 39.66
C LEU A 138 2.73 16.40 40.87
#